data_AF-A0A975Q8P0-F1
#
_entry.id   AF-A0A975Q8P0-F1
#
_cell.length_a   1.000
_cell.length_b   1.000
_cell.length_c   1.000
_cell.angle_alpha   90.00
_cell.angle_beta   90.00
_cell.angle_gamma   90.00
#
_symmetry.space_group_name_H-M   'P 1'
#
loop_
_entity.id
_entity.type
_entity.pdbx_description
1 polymer ?
#
loop_
_entity_poly.entity_id
_entity_poly.type
_entity_poly.pdbx_seq_one_letter_code
_entity_poly.pdbx_strand_id
1 'polypeptide(L)'
;MTLNRKRFIGLVCILTSALLLFGCINGNVTYEEGFPTEDTPALMEFMKSYLLNGDNELIKEDNAFIYSVKNHTEKLGKINYYKFTEVQLKKEYNRLFETNDVQASIKKLKENVTALHHPLSSEEARNLPSIEKVESNQLFNKNKRK
;
A
#
# COMPACT_ATOMS: atom_id res chain seq x y z
N MET A 1 -63.43 -21.14 15.51
CA MET A 1 -63.34 -19.67 15.39
C MET A 1 -62.44 -19.36 14.20
N THR A 2 -63.03 -19.13 13.02
CA THR A 2 -62.31 -18.92 11.75
C THR A 2 -61.66 -17.54 11.77
N LEU A 3 -60.35 -17.51 12.02
CA LEU A 3 -59.59 -16.28 12.00
C LEU A 3 -59.69 -15.66 10.60
N ASN A 4 -60.34 -14.50 10.52
CA ASN A 4 -60.72 -13.84 9.27
C ASN A 4 -59.45 -13.64 8.41
N ARG A 5 -59.39 -14.22 7.20
CA ARG A 5 -58.17 -14.30 6.37
C ARG A 5 -57.46 -12.96 6.20
N LYS A 6 -58.21 -11.85 6.15
CA LYS A 6 -57.68 -10.47 6.11
C LYS A 6 -56.96 -10.06 7.40
N ARG A 7 -57.47 -10.46 8.57
CA ARG A 7 -56.85 -10.21 9.89
C ARG A 7 -55.60 -11.07 10.09
N PHE A 8 -55.60 -12.29 9.56
CA PHE A 8 -54.42 -13.17 9.58
C PHE A 8 -53.30 -12.61 8.70
N ILE A 9 -53.60 -12.17 7.47
CA ILE A 9 -52.62 -11.51 6.59
C ILE A 9 -52.08 -10.23 7.23
N GLY A 10 -52.95 -9.40 7.82
CA GLY A 10 -52.53 -8.19 8.54
C GLY A 10 -51.58 -8.51 9.70
N LEU A 11 -51.87 -9.54 10.49
CA LEU A 11 -51.01 -9.99 11.59
C LEU A 11 -49.66 -10.51 11.09
N VAL A 12 -49.63 -11.29 10.00
CA VAL A 12 -48.38 -11.79 9.40
C VAL A 12 -47.54 -10.62 8.89
N CYS A 13 -48.12 -9.64 8.19
CA CYS A 13 -47.40 -8.46 7.71
C CYS A 13 -46.83 -7.62 8.86
N ILE A 14 -47.58 -7.44 9.95
CA ILE A 14 -47.10 -6.71 11.13
C ILE A 14 -45.97 -7.49 11.82
N LEU A 15 -46.08 -8.82 11.94
CA LEU A 15 -45.03 -9.65 12.52
C LEU A 15 -43.75 -9.63 11.67
N THR A 16 -43.86 -9.72 10.34
CA THR A 16 -42.70 -9.63 9.45
C THR A 16 -42.06 -8.25 9.49
N SER A 17 -42.85 -7.18 9.53
CA SER A 17 -42.34 -5.81 9.66
C SER A 17 -41.69 -5.57 11.03
N ALA A 18 -42.23 -6.15 12.11
CA ALA A 18 -41.62 -6.09 13.44
C ALA A 18 -40.30 -6.89 13.49
N LEU A 19 -40.24 -8.08 12.88
CA LEU A 19 -39.01 -8.88 12.75
C LEU A 19 -37.90 -8.12 12.01
N LEU A 20 -38.24 -7.33 10.98
CA LEU A 20 -37.28 -6.47 10.28
C LEU A 20 -36.76 -5.30 11.15
N LEU A 21 -37.55 -4.81 12.11
CA LEU A 21 -37.13 -3.73 13.02
C LEU A 21 -36.20 -4.23 14.14
N PHE A 22 -36.39 -5.46 14.62
CA PHE A 22 -35.52 -6.07 15.64
C PHE A 22 -34.27 -6.75 15.06
N GLY A 23 -34.24 -7.02 13.75
CA GLY A 23 -33.04 -7.51 13.05
C GLY A 23 -31.93 -6.46 12.86
N CYS A 24 -32.19 -5.19 13.19
CA CYS A 24 -31.26 -4.08 13.01
C CYS A 24 -30.76 -3.46 14.34
N ILE A 25 -30.91 -4.18 15.46
CA ILE A 25 -30.49 -3.71 16.78
C ILE A 25 -29.64 -4.81 17.42
N ASN A 26 -28.44 -5.02 16.91
CA ASN A 26 -27.33 -5.60 17.67
C ASN A 26 -26.01 -5.36 16.93
N GLY A 27 -25.25 -4.39 17.46
CA GLY A 27 -23.89 -4.08 17.04
C GLY A 27 -23.78 -2.68 16.47
N ASN A 28 -23.21 -1.76 17.26
CA ASN A 28 -22.27 -0.81 16.65
C ASN A 28 -21.18 -1.67 16.01
N VAL A 29 -21.39 -2.09 14.76
CA VAL A 29 -20.31 -2.63 13.95
C VAL A 29 -19.53 -1.42 13.49
N THR A 30 -18.68 -0.91 14.37
CA THR A 30 -17.47 -0.22 13.93
C THR A 30 -16.74 -1.25 13.10
N TYR A 31 -16.79 -1.15 11.77
CA TYR A 31 -16.03 -2.07 10.92
C TYR A 31 -14.56 -2.01 11.34
N GLU A 32 -13.99 -3.14 11.74
CA GLU A 32 -12.65 -3.53 11.31
C GLU A 32 -12.64 -5.00 10.87
N GLU A 33 -13.72 -5.48 10.26
CA GLU A 33 -13.70 -6.75 9.54
C GLU A 33 -12.90 -6.53 8.23
N GLY A 34 -11.78 -7.24 8.06
CA GLY A 34 -10.98 -7.20 6.83
C GLY A 34 -9.66 -6.42 6.88
N PHE A 35 -9.18 -5.97 8.04
CA PHE A 35 -7.78 -5.53 8.16
C PHE A 35 -6.86 -6.74 8.32
N PRO A 36 -5.73 -6.83 7.59
CA PRO A 36 -4.81 -7.95 7.73
C PRO A 36 -4.31 -8.06 9.18
N THR A 37 -4.40 -9.25 9.76
CA THR A 37 -3.84 -9.56 11.09
C THR A 37 -2.46 -10.21 11.01
N GLU A 38 -2.06 -10.59 9.81
CA GLU A 38 -0.78 -11.21 9.49
C GLU A 38 -0.27 -10.70 8.15
N ASP A 39 0.99 -11.00 7.85
CA ASP A 39 1.57 -10.72 6.56
C ASP A 39 0.86 -11.52 5.45
N THR A 40 0.48 -10.83 4.38
CA THR A 40 -0.11 -11.46 3.19
C THR A 40 0.49 -10.84 1.93
N PRO A 41 0.52 -11.56 0.80
CA PRO A 41 0.97 -10.99 -0.48
C PRO A 41 0.21 -9.72 -0.87
N ALA A 42 -1.10 -9.66 -0.57
CA ALA A 42 -1.93 -8.48 -0.82
C ALA A 42 -1.53 -7.29 0.05
N LEU A 43 -1.25 -7.52 1.34
CA LEU A 43 -0.74 -6.48 2.24
C LEU A 43 0.63 -5.96 1.77
N MET A 44 1.52 -6.85 1.34
CA MET A 44 2.84 -6.45 0.84
C MET A 44 2.73 -5.52 -0.37
N GLU A 45 1.90 -5.86 -1.36
CA GLU A 45 1.66 -5.02 -2.52
C GLU A 45 1.00 -3.69 -2.15
N PHE A 46 0.04 -3.71 -1.21
CA PHE A 46 -0.55 -2.49 -0.65
C PHE A 46 0.50 -1.61 0.01
N MET A 47 1.32 -2.17 0.91
CA MET A 47 2.34 -1.42 1.64
C MET A 47 3.41 -0.87 0.71
N LYS A 48 3.80 -1.64 -0.32
CA LYS A 48 4.69 -1.18 -1.39
C LYS A 48 4.12 0.06 -2.08
N SER A 49 2.86 -0.01 -2.54
CA SER A 49 2.18 1.12 -3.18
C SER A 49 1.99 2.31 -2.23
N TYR A 50 1.70 2.06 -0.96
CA TYR A 50 1.39 3.10 0.02
C TYR A 50 2.64 3.85 0.49
N LEU A 51 3.74 3.14 0.70
CA LEU A 51 4.98 3.67 1.22
C LEU A 51 5.88 4.27 0.14
N LEU A 52 5.91 3.66 -1.04
CA LEU A 52 6.75 4.08 -2.17
C LEU A 52 5.97 4.94 -3.16
N ASN A 53 4.86 5.54 -2.72
CA ASN A 53 4.00 6.34 -3.56
C ASN A 53 4.78 7.51 -4.18
N GLY A 54 5.09 7.37 -5.47
CA GLY A 54 5.85 8.34 -6.24
C GLY A 54 7.07 7.72 -6.91
N ASP A 55 7.73 6.76 -6.26
CA ASP A 55 8.87 6.07 -6.83
C ASP A 55 8.40 5.06 -7.89
N ASN A 56 9.22 4.83 -8.92
CA ASN A 56 8.85 3.96 -10.03
C ASN A 56 9.57 2.62 -9.89
N GLU A 57 8.81 1.53 -9.80
CA GLU A 57 9.34 0.17 -9.90
C GLU A 57 9.86 -0.06 -11.32
N LEU A 58 11.11 -0.50 -11.45
CA LEU A 58 11.76 -0.74 -12.75
C LEU A 58 11.96 -2.21 -13.03
N ILE A 59 12.38 -2.95 -12.00
CA ILE A 59 12.74 -4.37 -12.10
C ILE A 59 12.27 -5.07 -10.82
N LYS A 60 11.63 -6.23 -11.00
CA LYS A 60 11.36 -7.21 -9.96
C LYS A 60 12.22 -8.44 -10.19
N GLU A 61 13.15 -8.72 -9.28
CA GLU A 61 14.05 -9.87 -9.31
C GLU A 61 13.72 -10.77 -8.13
N ASP A 62 13.07 -11.92 -8.33
CA ASP A 62 12.63 -12.90 -7.32
C ASP A 62 12.15 -12.31 -5.98
N ASN A 63 13.07 -11.91 -5.09
CA ASN A 63 12.80 -11.36 -3.75
C ASN A 63 13.23 -9.90 -3.55
N ALA A 64 13.53 -9.18 -4.63
CA ALA A 64 14.03 -7.82 -4.60
C ALA A 64 13.38 -6.94 -5.67
N PHE A 65 13.34 -5.65 -5.37
CA PHE A 65 12.79 -4.64 -6.26
C PHE A 65 13.78 -3.51 -6.44
N ILE A 66 13.90 -3.06 -7.68
CA ILE A 66 14.70 -1.89 -8.05
C ILE A 66 13.74 -0.77 -8.42
N TYR A 67 13.95 0.39 -7.81
CA TYR A 67 13.15 1.57 -7.99
C TYR A 67 14.00 2.76 -8.43
N SER A 68 13.40 3.69 -9.19
CA SER A 68 13.92 5.05 -9.35
C SER A 68 13.23 5.99 -8.36
N VAL A 69 14.03 6.81 -7.67
CA VAL A 69 13.50 7.86 -6.78
C VAL A 69 12.80 8.93 -7.59
N LYS A 70 11.60 9.32 -7.17
CA LYS A 70 10.89 10.44 -7.76
C LYS A 70 11.62 11.74 -7.48
N ASN A 71 11.86 12.49 -8.56
CA ASN A 71 12.45 13.80 -8.44
C ASN A 71 11.38 14.86 -8.11
N HIS A 72 11.16 15.13 -6.83
CA HIS A 72 10.22 16.17 -6.38
C HIS A 72 10.82 17.59 -6.36
N THR A 73 12.12 17.77 -6.67
CA THR A 73 12.81 19.06 -6.59
C THR A 73 13.75 19.24 -7.77
N GLU A 74 13.75 20.38 -8.46
CA GLU A 74 14.63 20.63 -9.63
C GLU A 74 16.15 20.43 -9.40
N LYS A 75 16.58 20.22 -8.15
CA LYS A 75 17.97 20.02 -7.73
C LYS A 75 18.56 18.67 -8.12
N LEU A 76 17.78 17.61 -8.32
CA LEU A 76 18.34 16.33 -8.74
C LEU A 76 18.62 16.36 -10.25
N GLY A 77 19.88 16.62 -10.59
CA GLY A 77 20.39 16.56 -11.96
C GLY A 77 20.65 15.13 -12.46
N LYS A 78 20.27 14.09 -11.71
CA LYS A 78 20.47 12.69 -12.10
C LYS A 78 19.36 11.80 -11.56
N ILE A 79 19.13 10.67 -12.24
CA ILE A 79 18.23 9.62 -11.75
C ILE A 79 18.97 8.82 -10.66
N ASN A 80 18.35 8.69 -9.49
CA ASN A 80 18.85 7.85 -8.41
C ASN A 80 18.04 6.56 -8.37
N TYR A 81 18.75 5.44 -8.24
CA TYR A 81 18.17 4.12 -8.11
C TYR A 81 18.49 3.52 -6.76
N TYR A 82 17.57 2.72 -6.24
CA TYR A 82 17.77 1.97 -5.01
C TYR A 82 17.12 0.60 -5.11
N LYS A 83 17.55 -0.30 -4.22
CA LYS A 83 17.03 -1.66 -4.11
C LYS A 83 16.66 -1.99 -2.69
N PHE A 84 15.58 -2.75 -2.55
CA PHE A 84 15.23 -3.40 -1.30
C PHE A 84 14.61 -4.77 -1.59
N THR A 85 14.65 -5.63 -0.58
CA THR A 85 14.06 -6.97 -0.61
C THR A 85 12.67 -6.98 0.02
N GLU A 86 11.84 -7.96 -0.33
CA GLU A 86 10.56 -8.21 0.34
C GLU A 86 10.74 -8.32 1.86
N VAL A 87 11.80 -9.00 2.31
CA VAL A 87 12.14 -9.18 3.73
C VAL A 87 12.40 -7.84 4.42
N GLN A 88 13.12 -6.93 3.77
CA GLN A 88 13.38 -5.60 4.32
C GLN A 88 12.09 -4.79 4.45
N LEU A 89 11.21 -4.83 3.45
CA LEU A 89 9.92 -4.11 3.51
C LEU A 89 9.01 -4.70 4.60
N LYS A 90 8.89 -6.04 4.66
CA LYS A 90 8.13 -6.78 5.68
C LYS A 90 8.56 -6.41 7.09
N LYS A 91 9.87 -6.36 7.32
CA LYS A 91 10.43 -5.99 8.63
C LYS A 91 9.94 -4.61 9.09
N GLU A 92 9.77 -3.67 8.17
CA GLU A 92 9.34 -2.33 8.51
C GLU A 92 7.85 -2.25 8.85
N TYR A 93 6.96 -2.87 8.05
CA TYR A 93 5.52 -2.80 8.34
C TYR A 93 5.03 -3.83 9.37
N ASN A 94 5.75 -4.92 9.63
CA ASN A 94 5.33 -5.90 10.64
C ASN A 94 5.22 -5.27 12.05
N ARG A 95 5.98 -4.22 12.32
CA ARG A 95 5.86 -3.42 13.56
C ARG A 95 4.47 -2.79 13.75
N LEU A 96 3.69 -2.67 12.68
CA LEU A 96 2.31 -2.18 12.75
C LEU A 96 1.36 -3.19 13.42
N PHE A 97 1.69 -4.48 13.40
CA PHE A 97 0.88 -5.50 14.09
C PHE A 97 1.09 -5.50 15.61
N GLU A 98 2.19 -4.92 16.09
CA GLU A 98 2.62 -4.98 17.49
C GLU A 98 2.36 -3.65 18.24
N THR A 99 1.88 -2.61 17.57
CA THR A 99 1.72 -1.26 18.15
C THR A 99 0.27 -0.98 18.56
N ASN A 100 0.11 -0.29 19.69
CA ASN A 100 -1.18 0.26 20.11
C ASN A 100 -1.46 1.64 19.49
N ASP A 101 -0.44 2.32 18.96
CA ASP A 101 -0.56 3.61 18.27
C ASP A 101 -0.19 3.44 16.79
N VAL A 102 -1.19 3.04 16.00
CA VAL A 102 -1.04 2.76 14.58
C VAL A 102 -0.72 4.03 13.78
N GLN A 103 -1.34 5.17 14.12
CA GLN A 103 -1.12 6.42 13.40
C GLN A 103 0.32 6.93 13.54
N ALA A 104 0.85 6.95 14.76
CA ALA A 104 2.23 7.35 14.98
C ALA A 104 3.22 6.38 14.33
N SER A 105 2.93 5.08 14.35
CA SER A 105 3.76 4.07 13.70
C SER A 105 3.74 4.18 12.18
N ILE A 106 2.60 4.43 11.54
CA ILE A 106 2.51 4.66 10.09
C ILE A 106 3.29 5.91 9.69
N LYS A 107 3.20 6.99 10.48
CA LYS A 107 3.99 8.21 10.22
C LYS A 107 5.49 7.91 10.27
N LYS A 108 5.96 7.25 11.34
CA LYS A 108 7.36 6.84 11.47
C LYS A 108 7.80 5.91 10.34
N LEU A 109 6.93 4.99 9.92
CA LEU A 109 7.20 4.08 8.82
C LEU A 109 7.43 4.83 7.51
N LYS A 110 6.62 5.86 7.20
CA LYS A 110 6.84 6.72 6.03
C LYS A 110 8.15 7.50 6.10
N GLU A 111 8.51 8.00 7.28
CA GLU A 111 9.78 8.69 7.49
C GLU A 111 10.97 7.73 7.30
N ASN A 112 10.86 6.52 7.85
CA ASN A 112 11.90 5.49 7.82
C ASN A 112 12.01 4.74 6.49
N VAL A 113 11.00 4.80 5.62
CA VAL A 113 11.05 4.17 4.29
C VAL A 113 12.22 4.69 3.46
N THR A 114 12.64 5.93 3.68
CA THR A 114 13.87 6.45 3.08
C THR A 114 15.11 5.64 3.50
N ALA A 115 15.12 4.99 4.66
CA ALA A 115 16.16 4.06 5.08
C ALA A 115 16.14 2.74 4.29
N LEU A 116 15.04 2.41 3.59
CA LEU A 116 15.00 1.30 2.64
C LEU A 116 15.72 1.66 1.33
N HIS A 117 16.03 2.93 1.07
CA HIS A 117 16.70 3.37 -0.16
C HIS A 117 18.20 3.05 -0.13
N HIS A 118 18.51 1.76 -0.17
CA HIS A 118 19.89 1.29 -0.29
C HIS A 118 20.36 1.53 -1.72
N PRO A 119 21.44 2.31 -1.93
CA PRO A 119 21.94 2.57 -3.26
C PRO A 119 22.39 1.27 -3.92
N LEU A 120 22.17 1.16 -5.23
CA LEU A 120 22.66 0.03 -6.01
C LEU A 120 24.18 -0.03 -6.02
N SER A 121 24.72 -1.25 -6.06
CA SER A 121 26.13 -1.46 -6.41
C SER A 121 26.41 -1.04 -7.86
N SER A 122 27.67 -0.80 -8.19
CA SER A 122 28.08 -0.42 -9.56
C SER A 122 27.79 -1.50 -10.61
N GLU A 123 27.73 -2.76 -10.18
CA GLU A 123 27.38 -3.89 -11.03
C GLU A 123 25.88 -3.93 -11.31
N GLU A 124 25.04 -3.79 -10.27
CA GLU A 124 23.58 -3.74 -10.41
C GLU A 124 23.12 -2.52 -11.23
N ALA A 125 23.79 -1.38 -11.06
CA ALA A 125 23.47 -0.16 -11.79
C ALA A 125 23.91 -0.19 -13.27
N ARG A 126 24.76 -1.15 -13.68
CA ARG A 126 25.40 -1.16 -15.02
C ARG A 126 24.40 -1.18 -16.16
N ASN A 127 23.25 -1.84 -15.97
CA ASN A 127 22.22 -2.01 -16.99
C ASN A 127 21.10 -0.96 -16.90
N LEU A 128 21.13 -0.07 -15.90
CA LEU A 128 20.12 0.96 -15.71
C LEU A 128 20.53 2.28 -16.36
N PRO A 129 19.62 3.02 -16.99
CA PRO A 129 19.96 4.24 -17.70
C PRO A 129 20.56 5.28 -16.76
N SER A 130 21.77 5.74 -17.06
CA SER A 130 22.38 6.87 -16.38
C SER A 130 22.08 8.12 -17.19
N ILE A 131 21.11 8.91 -16.70
CA ILE A 131 20.74 10.20 -17.28
C ILE A 131 21.19 11.31 -16.33
N GLU A 132 21.99 12.23 -16.86
CA GLU A 132 22.42 13.44 -16.15
C GLU A 132 21.93 14.67 -16.93
N LYS A 133 21.44 15.68 -16.18
CA LYS A 133 21.07 16.99 -16.69
C LYS A 133 22.35 17.79 -16.89
N VAL A 134 22.62 18.18 -18.12
CA VAL A 134 23.75 19.05 -18.46
C VAL A 134 23.25 20.51 -18.54
N GLU A 135 24.13 21.49 -18.31
CA GLU A 135 23.81 22.89 -18.56
C GLU A 135 23.29 23.04 -20.01
N SER A 136 22.19 23.79 -20.19
CA SER A 136 21.31 23.87 -21.39
C SER A 136 20.07 22.94 -21.43
N ASN A 137 19.69 22.28 -20.33
CA ASN A 137 18.53 21.37 -20.27
C ASN A 137 18.62 20.17 -21.23
N GLN A 138 19.82 19.82 -21.67
CA GLN A 138 20.05 18.62 -22.47
C GLN A 138 20.23 17.40 -21.56
N LEU A 139 19.62 16.27 -21.95
CA LEU A 139 19.78 15.00 -21.27
C LEU A 139 20.94 14.22 -21.89
N PHE A 140 21.94 13.88 -21.07
CA PHE A 140 23.03 13.00 -21.49
C PHE A 140 22.77 11.58 -21.01
N ASN A 141 22.80 10.59 -21.93
CA ASN A 141 22.67 9.18 -21.59
C ASN A 141 24.00 8.45 -21.80
N LYS A 142 24.64 8.04 -20.70
CA LYS A 142 25.95 7.38 -20.73
C LYS A 142 25.93 5.96 -21.31
N ASN A 143 24.76 5.32 -21.38
CA ASN A 143 24.63 3.91 -21.76
C ASN A 143 24.25 3.69 -23.25
N LYS A 144 24.12 4.75 -24.04
CA LYS A 144 23.98 4.61 -25.51
C LYS A 144 25.33 4.17 -26.08
N ARG A 145 25.49 2.87 -26.32
CA ARG A 145 26.56 2.36 -27.20
C ARG A 145 26.34 2.95 -28.60
N LYS A 146 27.40 3.52 -29.17
CA LYS A 146 27.46 3.89 -30.60
C LYS A 146 27.26 2.66 -31.46
#